data_AF-D1AEV4-F1
#
_entry.id   AF-D1AEV4-F1
#
_cell.length_a   1.000
_cell.length_b   1.000
_cell.length_c   1.000
_cell.angle_alpha   90.00
_cell.angle_beta   90.00
_cell.angle_gamma   90.00
#
_symmetry.space_group_name_H-M   'P 1'
#
loop_
_entity.id
_entity.type
_entity.pdbx_description
1 polymer ?
#
loop_
_entity_poly.entity_id
_entity_poly.type
_entity_poly.pdbx_seq_one_letter_code
_entity_poly.pdbx_strand_id
1 'polypeptide(L)'
;MAAPRTPSRPGRTLLALFAVLAGLTGVMFLHGQTTPRLALDLAGGTSVTLTAETEGGGSPPDAQMQQAVKIIRNRVNGLGVSEAEVSRQGADHIVVQVPGTGDQRRVVDLIGTTAQLQFRQVLVSAGPGPLTGAGPSPSPSGKEDKAGQSPGPSPSATPAPQATARPRALSRALTDPSAQPSPSATPTPSASLPTDLQEQLDQLIRRQDGQLDYAGIGDKAVITQFERLDCTAQDKKAPGADDPAKQWVAACGEDGSAKYILGPVRVEGRQIDEAEAVPPNMQEGRSTWSVQLKFKSQGARQFAELTEEAYRASVSSPRRQIAIVLDGRVVSAPQINEPITGGTASIDGPAETFTQTYAIDLANKLKYGALPLKFERGQAETVSSTLGSDQLEKGMQAGALGLALVVAYSLLYYRGLGLVSVASLAVAAAITYLAVVLLGYEGTLGFRLSLAHVIGLIVSIGIAADSFIVYFERLRDELREGRPLRSAVESAWVRARRTILVADAVMFIGAAVLYVLAVGGVKGFAFAIGLTTLIDVVVVFFFTKPMVTLLARRRFFARGHRWSGLDPDRLRKSRPAPSLAEES
;
A
#
# COMPACT_ATOMS: atom_id res chain seq x y z
N MET A 1 -36.09 -30.85 -43.19
CA MET A 1 -34.74 -30.78 -43.78
C MET A 1 -33.73 -31.12 -42.70
N ALA A 2 -33.03 -32.26 -42.80
CA ALA A 2 -32.00 -32.62 -41.84
C ALA A 2 -30.75 -31.78 -42.10
N ALA A 3 -30.32 -30.99 -41.10
CA ALA A 3 -29.09 -30.20 -41.19
C ALA A 3 -27.89 -31.12 -41.53
N PRO A 4 -26.95 -30.68 -42.38
CA PRO A 4 -25.80 -31.49 -42.76
C PRO A 4 -24.99 -31.82 -41.50
N ARG A 5 -24.96 -33.11 -41.13
CA ARG A 5 -24.14 -33.61 -40.03
C ARG A 5 -22.68 -33.53 -40.45
N THR A 6 -22.00 -32.43 -40.13
CA THR A 6 -20.55 -32.34 -40.26
C THR A 6 -19.93 -33.51 -39.49
N PRO A 7 -19.13 -34.38 -40.14
CA PRO A 7 -18.54 -35.54 -39.47
C PRO A 7 -17.64 -35.06 -38.33
N SER A 8 -17.96 -35.49 -37.10
CA SER A 8 -17.14 -35.14 -35.94
C SER A 8 -15.73 -35.70 -36.12
N ARG A 9 -14.73 -34.82 -36.14
CA ARG A 9 -13.30 -35.16 -36.25
C ARG A 9 -12.65 -35.03 -34.85
N PRO A 10 -12.87 -35.99 -33.93
CA PRO A 10 -12.45 -35.88 -32.53
C PRO A 10 -10.92 -35.74 -32.37
N GLY A 11 -10.13 -36.28 -33.30
CA GLY A 11 -8.68 -36.11 -33.27
C GLY A 11 -8.23 -34.66 -33.50
N ARG A 12 -8.94 -33.90 -34.36
CA ARG A 12 -8.58 -32.50 -34.65
C ARG A 12 -8.90 -31.58 -33.46
N THR A 13 -10.00 -31.84 -32.75
CA THR A 13 -10.37 -31.05 -31.56
C THR A 13 -9.39 -31.28 -30.41
N LEU A 14 -8.96 -32.53 -30.19
CA LEU A 14 -7.93 -32.84 -29.19
C LEU A 14 -6.58 -32.20 -29.55
N LEU A 15 -6.17 -32.30 -30.82
CA LEU A 15 -4.92 -31.69 -31.28
C LEU A 15 -4.96 -30.16 -31.14
N ALA A 16 -6.07 -29.52 -31.49
CA ALA A 16 -6.26 -28.09 -31.29
C ALA A 16 -6.17 -27.69 -29.80
N LEU A 17 -6.80 -28.43 -28.90
CA LEU A 17 -6.72 -28.19 -27.45
C LEU A 17 -5.28 -28.30 -26.94
N PHE A 18 -4.56 -29.35 -27.31
CA PHE A 18 -3.16 -29.53 -26.90
C PHE A 18 -2.23 -28.49 -27.53
N ALA A 19 -2.51 -28.04 -28.76
CA ALA A 19 -1.76 -26.95 -29.39
C ALA A 19 -1.97 -25.62 -28.66
N VAL A 20 -3.21 -25.31 -28.23
CA VAL A 20 -3.52 -24.13 -27.41
C VAL A 20 -2.81 -24.23 -26.06
N LEU A 21 -2.89 -25.39 -25.38
CA LEU A 21 -2.15 -25.64 -24.13
C LEU A 21 -0.65 -25.43 -24.30
N ALA A 22 -0.05 -25.98 -25.35
CA ALA A 22 1.38 -25.79 -25.64
C ALA A 22 1.72 -24.31 -25.90
N GLY A 23 0.85 -23.58 -26.61
CA GLY A 23 1.00 -22.14 -26.83
C GLY A 23 0.94 -21.34 -25.54
N LEU A 24 -0.04 -21.60 -24.67
CA LEU A 24 -0.18 -20.95 -23.37
C LEU A 24 1.02 -21.24 -22.45
N THR A 25 1.50 -22.49 -22.43
CA THR A 25 2.74 -22.86 -21.72
C THR A 25 3.95 -22.12 -22.30
N GLY A 26 4.04 -21.98 -23.62
CA GLY A 26 5.10 -21.20 -24.27
C GLY A 26 5.08 -19.74 -23.82
N VAL A 27 3.91 -19.10 -23.77
CA VAL A 27 3.75 -17.74 -23.24
C VAL A 27 4.20 -17.64 -21.78
N MET A 28 3.83 -18.61 -20.94
CA MET A 28 4.26 -18.68 -19.54
C MET A 28 5.79 -18.67 -19.40
N PHE A 29 6.50 -19.48 -20.20
CA PHE A 29 7.97 -19.52 -20.18
C PHE A 29 8.61 -18.26 -20.77
N LEU A 30 8.03 -17.65 -21.80
CA LEU A 30 8.53 -16.42 -22.41
C LEU A 30 8.54 -15.25 -21.42
N HIS A 31 7.57 -15.20 -20.51
CA HIS A 31 7.49 -14.17 -19.48
C HIS A 31 8.35 -14.46 -18.23
N GLY A 32 9.00 -15.62 -18.14
CA GLY A 32 9.86 -15.99 -17.01
C GLY A 32 9.12 -16.22 -15.67
N GLN A 33 7.78 -16.17 -15.66
CA GLN A 33 6.95 -16.40 -14.49
C GLN A 33 6.30 -17.78 -14.59
N THR A 34 6.85 -18.76 -13.88
CA THR A 34 6.35 -20.14 -13.88
C THR A 34 5.48 -20.46 -12.66
N THR A 35 5.48 -19.61 -11.63
CA THR A 35 4.70 -19.81 -10.41
C THR A 35 3.61 -18.74 -10.25
N PRO A 36 2.45 -19.09 -9.68
CA PRO A 36 1.42 -18.10 -9.35
C PRO A 36 1.96 -17.07 -8.36
N ARG A 37 1.62 -15.79 -8.57
CA ARG A 37 1.83 -14.75 -7.56
C ARG A 37 0.89 -15.00 -6.39
N LEU A 38 1.40 -14.89 -5.17
CA LEU A 38 0.66 -15.13 -3.93
C LEU A 38 0.13 -13.80 -3.38
N ALA A 39 -1.09 -13.81 -2.86
CA ALA A 39 -1.69 -12.67 -2.17
C ALA A 39 -1.16 -12.58 -0.73
N LEU A 40 -1.48 -11.47 -0.06
CA LEU A 40 -0.97 -11.14 1.28
C LEU A 40 -1.25 -12.21 2.33
N ASP A 41 -2.41 -12.87 2.25
CA ASP A 41 -2.83 -13.91 3.18
C ASP A 41 -1.96 -15.18 3.07
N LEU A 42 -1.31 -15.42 1.93
CA LEU A 42 -0.40 -16.54 1.72
C LEU A 42 1.08 -16.14 1.81
N ALA A 43 1.42 -14.94 1.34
CA ALA A 43 2.81 -14.43 1.32
C ALA A 43 3.23 -13.71 2.61
N GLY A 44 2.26 -13.23 3.40
CA GLY A 44 2.48 -12.32 4.52
C GLY A 44 2.75 -10.87 4.09
N GLY A 45 2.45 -9.93 4.97
CA GLY A 45 2.72 -8.50 4.79
C GLY A 45 1.69 -7.60 5.48
N THR A 46 1.59 -6.34 5.05
CA THR A 46 0.66 -5.34 5.62
C THR A 46 -0.35 -4.85 4.59
N SER A 47 -1.62 -4.81 4.99
CA SER A 47 -2.73 -4.19 4.26
C SER A 47 -3.14 -2.90 4.94
N VAL A 48 -3.30 -1.83 4.16
CA VAL A 48 -3.81 -0.55 4.64
C VAL A 48 -4.92 -0.09 3.73
N THR A 49 -6.05 0.27 4.34
CA THR A 49 -7.16 0.89 3.62
C THR A 49 -7.07 2.40 3.80
N LEU A 50 -7.02 3.14 2.70
CA LEU A 50 -7.03 4.60 2.65
C LEU A 50 -8.44 5.03 2.22
N THR A 51 -9.08 5.91 2.99
CA THR A 51 -10.42 6.44 2.70
C THR A 51 -10.28 7.87 2.21
N ALA A 52 -10.80 8.17 1.03
CA ALA A 52 -10.74 9.50 0.45
C ALA A 52 -11.65 10.49 1.21
N GLU A 53 -11.10 11.63 1.59
CA GLU A 53 -11.87 12.77 2.10
C GLU A 53 -12.29 13.69 0.95
N THR A 54 -13.55 14.09 0.96
CA THR A 54 -14.06 15.15 0.07
C THR A 54 -14.63 16.28 0.92
N GLU A 55 -14.40 17.54 0.52
CA GLU A 55 -14.79 18.73 1.30
C GLU A 55 -16.31 18.88 1.52
N GLY A 56 -17.14 18.04 0.88
CA GLY A 56 -18.59 18.00 1.06
C GLY A 56 -19.16 16.63 1.42
N GLY A 57 -18.33 15.64 1.78
CA GLY A 57 -18.79 14.27 2.10
C GLY A 57 -19.42 13.49 0.95
N GLY A 58 -19.29 13.99 -0.29
CA GLY A 58 -19.76 13.32 -1.50
C GLY A 58 -18.77 12.27 -2.02
N SER A 59 -19.21 11.41 -2.94
CA SER A 59 -18.32 10.42 -3.56
C SER A 59 -17.19 11.11 -4.36
N PRO A 60 -15.92 10.69 -4.20
CA PRO A 60 -14.81 11.29 -4.92
C PRO A 60 -14.90 11.03 -6.44
N PRO A 61 -14.47 11.97 -7.31
CA PRO A 61 -14.47 11.77 -8.75
C PRO A 61 -13.60 10.58 -9.17
N ASP A 62 -14.11 9.71 -10.05
CA ASP A 62 -13.42 8.49 -10.49
C ASP A 62 -12.02 8.77 -11.08
N ALA A 63 -11.89 9.85 -11.84
CA ALA A 63 -10.61 10.26 -12.43
C ALA A 63 -9.56 10.59 -11.36
N GLN A 64 -9.96 11.21 -10.25
CA GLN A 64 -9.06 11.54 -9.14
C GLN A 64 -8.68 10.29 -8.36
N MET A 65 -9.61 9.35 -8.15
CA MET A 65 -9.31 8.06 -7.52
C MET A 65 -8.33 7.23 -8.36
N GLN A 66 -8.51 7.15 -9.68
CA GLN A 66 -7.58 6.45 -10.56
C GLN A 66 -6.19 7.09 -10.56
N GLN A 67 -6.14 8.43 -10.57
CA GLN A 67 -4.89 9.16 -10.47
C GLN A 67 -4.20 8.93 -9.11
N ALA A 68 -4.96 8.90 -8.01
CA ALA A 68 -4.43 8.60 -6.68
C ALA A 68 -3.86 7.18 -6.62
N VAL A 69 -4.56 6.17 -7.14
CA VAL A 69 -4.05 4.79 -7.26
C VAL A 69 -2.74 4.75 -8.02
N LYS A 70 -2.62 5.49 -9.13
CA LYS A 70 -1.39 5.56 -9.93
C LYS A 70 -0.23 6.19 -9.14
N ILE A 71 -0.48 7.29 -8.43
CA ILE A 71 0.54 7.97 -7.62
C ILE A 71 0.98 7.08 -6.46
N ILE A 72 0.05 6.49 -5.73
CA ILE A 72 0.35 5.59 -4.60
C ILE A 72 1.16 4.39 -5.10
N ARG A 73 0.76 3.76 -6.20
CA ARG A 73 1.53 2.64 -6.80
C ARG A 73 2.96 3.05 -7.15
N ASN A 74 3.13 4.21 -7.78
CA ASN A 74 4.45 4.70 -8.14
C ASN A 74 5.31 5.00 -6.90
N ARG A 75 4.71 5.58 -5.85
CA ARG A 75 5.40 5.82 -4.56
C ARG A 75 5.84 4.53 -3.91
N VAL A 76 4.97 3.52 -3.85
CA VAL A 76 5.31 2.22 -3.26
C VAL A 76 6.45 1.55 -4.03
N ASN A 77 6.38 1.58 -5.37
CA ASN A 77 7.46 1.06 -6.21
C ASN A 77 8.78 1.83 -6.00
N GLY A 78 8.72 3.15 -5.84
CA GLY A 78 9.88 4.01 -5.57
C GLY A 78 10.54 3.76 -4.21
N LEU A 79 9.80 3.16 -3.26
CA LEU A 79 10.33 2.71 -1.98
C LEU A 79 11.01 1.32 -2.06
N GLY A 80 11.14 0.77 -3.27
CA GLY A 80 11.75 -0.54 -3.51
C GLY A 80 10.82 -1.72 -3.25
N VAL A 81 9.51 -1.47 -3.09
CA VAL A 81 8.49 -2.50 -2.90
C VAL A 81 7.85 -2.82 -4.25
N SER A 82 8.50 -3.71 -5.00
CA SER A 82 8.11 -4.05 -6.38
C SER A 82 6.80 -4.83 -6.50
N GLU A 83 6.35 -5.46 -5.42
CA GLU A 83 5.22 -6.39 -5.42
C GLU A 83 3.98 -5.85 -4.69
N ALA A 84 3.95 -4.55 -4.38
CA ALA A 84 2.79 -3.99 -3.73
C ALA A 84 1.56 -3.93 -4.63
N GLU A 85 0.41 -4.23 -4.04
CA GLU A 85 -0.88 -4.05 -4.69
C GLU A 85 -1.50 -2.75 -4.25
N VAL A 86 -1.95 -1.96 -5.23
CA VAL A 86 -2.75 -0.76 -4.98
C VAL A 86 -4.00 -0.90 -5.82
N SER A 87 -5.12 -1.16 -5.16
CA SER A 87 -6.42 -1.36 -5.80
C SER A 87 -7.46 -0.45 -5.15
N ARG A 88 -8.41 0.02 -5.95
CA ARG A 88 -9.57 0.76 -5.44
C ARG A 88 -10.59 -0.25 -4.91
N GLN A 89 -11.12 -0.02 -3.72
CA GLN A 89 -12.19 -0.79 -3.12
C GLN A 89 -13.41 0.11 -2.93
N GLY A 90 -14.52 -0.22 -3.60
CA GLY A 90 -15.72 0.62 -3.57
C GLY A 90 -15.53 1.96 -4.28
N ALA A 91 -16.26 2.99 -3.84
CA ALA A 91 -16.24 4.32 -4.46
C ALA A 91 -15.11 5.21 -3.91
N ASP A 92 -14.73 5.04 -2.65
CA ASP A 92 -13.95 6.00 -1.86
C ASP A 92 -12.74 5.37 -1.15
N HIS A 93 -12.58 4.04 -1.15
CA HIS A 93 -11.43 3.39 -0.54
C HIS A 93 -10.35 2.97 -1.55
N ILE A 94 -9.09 3.04 -1.13
CA ILE A 94 -7.92 2.47 -1.81
C ILE A 94 -7.25 1.51 -0.84
N VAL A 95 -7.14 0.24 -1.21
CA VAL A 95 -6.40 -0.75 -0.43
C VAL A 95 -4.99 -0.88 -0.99
N VAL A 96 -4.02 -0.71 -0.11
CA VAL A 96 -2.60 -0.89 -0.39
C VAL A 96 -2.11 -2.10 0.38
N GLN A 97 -1.67 -3.12 -0.35
CA GLN A 97 -1.10 -4.34 0.23
C GLN A 97 0.38 -4.41 -0.10
N VAL A 98 1.21 -4.45 0.92
CA VAL A 98 2.67 -4.50 0.81
C VAL A 98 3.12 -5.89 1.28
N PRO A 99 3.56 -6.77 0.37
CA PRO A 99 4.05 -8.10 0.75
C PRO A 99 5.44 -8.04 1.39
N GLY A 100 5.76 -9.06 2.18
CA GLY A 100 7.12 -9.33 2.67
C GLY A 100 7.42 -8.84 4.09
N THR A 101 8.66 -9.04 4.54
CA THR A 101 9.18 -8.73 5.89
C THR A 101 10.16 -7.57 5.81
N GLY A 102 9.71 -6.35 6.09
CA GLY A 102 10.53 -5.13 6.11
C GLY A 102 9.89 -4.06 6.99
N ASP A 103 10.34 -2.81 6.92
CA ASP A 103 9.74 -1.67 7.63
C ASP A 103 8.39 -1.27 7.03
N GLN A 104 7.41 -2.18 7.13
CA GLN A 104 6.05 -2.01 6.61
C GLN A 104 5.40 -0.75 7.16
N ARG A 105 5.65 -0.40 8.42
CA ARG A 105 5.18 0.85 9.05
C ARG A 105 5.70 2.07 8.30
N ARG A 106 6.98 2.10 7.92
CA ARG A 106 7.56 3.19 7.12
C ARG A 106 6.88 3.29 5.76
N VAL A 107 6.69 2.18 5.05
CA VAL A 107 6.00 2.19 3.75
C VAL A 107 4.58 2.73 3.90
N VAL A 108 3.84 2.25 4.90
CA VAL A 108 2.49 2.71 5.25
C VAL A 108 2.44 4.19 5.59
N ASP A 109 3.43 4.69 6.33
CA ASP A 109 3.51 6.09 6.71
C ASP A 109 3.77 7.01 5.52
N LEU A 110 4.48 6.53 4.51
CA LEU A 110 4.83 7.30 3.32
C LEU A 110 3.69 7.32 2.29
N ILE A 111 2.94 6.22 2.13
CA ILE A 111 1.83 6.12 1.14
C ILE A 111 0.62 6.98 1.49
N GLY A 112 0.28 7.11 2.77
CA GLY A 112 -0.91 7.83 3.23
C GLY A 112 -0.69 9.32 3.47
N THR A 113 0.38 9.91 2.93
CA THR A 113 0.62 11.37 3.01
C THR A 113 0.26 12.02 1.69
N THR A 114 -0.38 13.20 1.72
CA THR A 114 -0.66 13.98 0.50
C THR A 114 0.64 14.43 -0.16
N ALA A 115 1.64 14.81 0.65
CA ALA A 115 2.91 15.41 0.22
C ALA A 115 2.69 16.68 -0.62
N GLN A 116 1.82 17.58 -0.12
CA GLN A 116 1.55 18.85 -0.78
C GLN A 116 2.73 19.80 -0.55
N LEU A 117 3.60 19.92 -1.56
CA LEU A 117 4.71 20.86 -1.55
C LEU A 117 4.27 22.25 -2.05
N GLN A 118 4.68 23.29 -1.33
CA GLN A 118 4.42 24.69 -1.67
C GLN A 118 5.68 25.53 -1.42
N PHE A 119 5.99 26.44 -2.33
CA PHE A 119 6.99 27.49 -2.12
C PHE A 119 6.27 28.80 -1.85
N ARG A 120 6.58 29.39 -0.69
CA ARG A 120 6.00 30.65 -0.22
C ARG A 120 7.12 31.56 0.28
N GLN A 121 6.99 32.87 0.07
CA GLN A 121 7.91 33.83 0.70
C GLN A 121 7.63 33.90 2.19
N VAL A 122 8.67 33.94 3.02
CA VAL A 122 8.52 34.23 4.45
C VAL A 122 8.28 35.72 4.62
N LEU A 123 7.23 36.14 5.32
CA LEU A 123 6.98 37.56 5.59
C LEU A 123 7.46 37.95 6.99
N VAL A 124 7.23 37.04 7.95
CA VAL A 124 7.60 37.21 9.36
C VAL A 124 8.13 35.89 9.88
N SER A 125 9.16 35.94 10.73
CA SER A 125 9.71 34.78 11.44
C SER A 125 9.90 35.12 12.91
N ALA A 126 9.56 34.20 13.82
CA ALA A 126 9.80 34.34 15.25
C ALA A 126 10.19 33.01 15.89
N GLY A 127 10.62 33.06 17.15
CA GLY A 127 10.86 31.86 17.97
C GLY A 127 9.59 31.02 18.14
N PRO A 128 9.72 29.75 18.58
CA PRO A 128 8.68 28.75 18.40
C PRO A 128 7.49 28.86 19.38
N GLY A 129 7.66 29.58 20.49
CA GLY A 129 6.62 29.76 21.50
C GLY A 129 5.62 30.88 21.19
N PRO A 130 4.48 30.93 21.90
CA PRO A 130 3.54 32.04 21.81
C PRO A 130 4.19 33.39 22.12
N LEU A 131 3.80 34.42 21.37
CA LEU A 131 4.21 35.79 21.64
C LEU A 131 3.23 36.34 22.68
N THR A 132 3.66 36.40 23.95
CA THR A 132 2.88 37.05 25.00
C THR A 132 2.88 38.56 24.75
N GLY A 133 1.69 39.15 24.59
CA GLY A 133 1.54 40.60 24.56
C GLY A 133 2.10 41.23 25.84
N ALA A 134 2.70 42.42 25.70
CA ALA A 134 3.26 43.21 26.80
C ALA A 134 2.33 43.25 28.03
N GLY A 135 2.71 42.53 29.08
CA GLY A 135 2.22 42.74 30.44
C GLY A 135 3.15 43.71 31.17
N PRO A 136 2.62 44.56 32.07
CA PRO A 136 3.38 45.67 32.63
C PRO A 136 4.58 45.18 33.46
N SER A 137 5.67 45.93 33.34
CA SER A 137 6.90 45.84 34.15
C SER A 137 6.62 45.53 35.63
N PRO A 138 7.36 44.61 36.28
CA PRO A 138 7.20 44.36 37.70
C PRO A 138 7.80 45.53 38.49
N SER A 139 6.95 46.38 39.07
CA SER A 139 7.35 47.25 40.18
C SER A 139 7.43 46.41 41.46
N PRO A 140 8.50 46.53 42.27
CA PRO A 140 8.71 45.67 43.43
C PRO A 140 7.92 46.22 44.62
N SER A 141 7.15 45.38 45.30
CA SER A 141 6.82 45.61 46.71
C SER A 141 6.42 44.29 47.36
N GLY A 142 7.23 43.88 48.33
CA GLY A 142 7.10 42.61 49.02
C GLY A 142 5.98 42.56 50.06
N LYS A 143 5.68 41.33 50.50
CA LYS A 143 5.27 41.01 51.87
C LYS A 143 5.50 39.51 52.15
N GLU A 144 6.32 39.32 53.18
CA GLU A 144 6.52 38.20 54.10
C GLU A 144 5.74 36.89 53.90
N ASP A 145 6.49 35.78 53.80
CA ASP A 145 6.06 34.43 54.16
C ASP A 145 6.92 33.90 55.32
N LYS A 146 6.25 33.38 56.36
CA LYS A 146 6.85 32.50 57.37
C LYS A 146 6.14 31.15 57.40
N ALA A 147 6.96 30.10 57.30
CA ALA A 147 6.78 28.70 57.70
C ALA A 147 5.67 27.89 56.98
N GLY A 148 5.89 26.67 56.48
CA GLY A 148 7.04 25.77 56.52
C GLY A 148 6.57 24.34 56.26
N GLN A 149 7.51 23.55 55.72
CA GLN A 149 7.61 22.07 55.68
C GLN A 149 7.11 21.29 54.45
N SER A 150 8.10 20.62 53.85
CA SER A 150 8.01 19.44 53.00
C SER A 150 8.07 18.17 53.88
N PRO A 151 7.43 17.04 53.50
CA PRO A 151 7.69 15.73 54.09
C PRO A 151 8.95 15.08 53.49
N GLY A 152 9.66 14.30 54.31
CA GLY A 152 10.96 13.70 54.00
C GLY A 152 10.93 12.31 53.38
N PRO A 153 12.12 11.72 53.12
CA PRO A 153 12.26 10.34 52.67
C PRO A 153 12.50 9.37 53.85
N SER A 154 11.93 8.17 53.75
CA SER A 154 12.13 7.04 54.69
C SER A 154 12.98 5.92 54.05
N PRO A 155 13.61 5.03 54.85
CA PRO A 155 14.90 4.39 54.57
C PRO A 155 14.85 2.85 54.44
N SER A 156 16.01 2.22 54.24
CA SER A 156 16.39 0.87 54.71
C SER A 156 17.88 0.65 54.40
N ALA A 157 18.77 0.03 55.19
CA ALA A 157 18.71 -0.63 56.48
C ALA A 157 20.15 -0.77 57.06
N THR A 158 20.23 -0.89 58.39
CA THR A 158 21.36 -1.22 59.30
C THR A 158 21.79 -2.72 59.17
N PRO A 159 22.81 -3.28 59.87
CA PRO A 159 24.13 -2.82 60.38
C PRO A 159 25.35 -3.71 59.98
N ALA A 160 26.56 -3.11 60.08
CA ALA A 160 27.87 -3.50 60.69
C ALA A 160 28.28 -5.00 60.91
N PRO A 161 29.59 -5.36 61.15
CA PRO A 161 30.73 -4.51 61.57
C PRO A 161 32.18 -4.86 61.08
N GLN A 162 33.11 -3.97 61.46
CA GLN A 162 34.55 -4.17 61.81
C GLN A 162 35.64 -4.40 60.73
N ALA A 163 36.59 -3.45 60.64
CA ALA A 163 38.00 -3.56 61.11
C ALA A 163 39.06 -2.87 60.20
N THR A 164 39.68 -1.81 60.75
CA THR A 164 41.11 -1.39 60.68
C THR A 164 41.96 -1.55 59.40
N ALA A 165 42.45 -0.43 58.84
CA ALA A 165 43.89 -0.10 58.71
C ALA A 165 44.12 1.30 58.06
N ARG A 166 45.04 2.08 58.65
CA ARG A 166 45.70 3.32 58.17
C ARG A 166 46.89 2.98 57.22
N PRO A 167 47.69 3.92 56.69
CA PRO A 167 47.44 5.22 56.02
C PRO A 167 48.37 5.39 54.75
N ARG A 168 48.50 6.64 54.24
CA ARG A 168 49.45 7.21 53.24
C ARG A 168 48.84 7.47 51.85
N ALA A 169 49.18 8.54 51.12
CA ALA A 169 49.96 9.74 51.37
C ALA A 169 49.91 10.63 50.11
N LEU A 170 50.21 11.94 50.28
CA LEU A 170 50.91 12.83 49.34
C LEU A 170 50.12 13.28 48.07
N SER A 171 50.06 14.54 47.63
CA SER A 171 50.91 15.71 47.90
C SER A 171 50.18 17.04 47.64
N ARG A 172 50.39 17.98 48.57
CA ARG A 172 50.42 19.43 48.36
C ARG A 172 51.66 19.82 47.54
N ALA A 173 51.53 20.84 46.69
CA ALA A 173 52.48 21.95 46.44
C ALA A 173 52.10 22.54 45.06
N LEU A 174 51.72 23.81 44.94
CA LEU A 174 52.60 24.97 45.14
C LEU A 174 51.88 26.16 45.77
N THR A 175 52.57 26.74 46.76
CA THR A 175 52.45 28.01 47.47
C THR A 175 52.86 29.21 46.58
N ASP A 176 52.09 30.30 46.47
CA ASP A 176 52.02 31.56 47.28
C ASP A 176 53.14 32.59 46.86
N PRO A 177 53.04 33.95 47.04
CA PRO A 177 52.37 34.68 48.13
C PRO A 177 51.60 36.00 47.83
N SER A 178 50.53 36.20 48.63
CA SER A 178 50.14 37.38 49.45
C SER A 178 50.33 38.84 48.95
N ALA A 179 49.26 39.66 49.04
CA ALA A 179 49.18 40.84 49.95
C ALA A 179 47.85 41.63 49.86
N GLN A 180 47.08 41.57 50.96
CA GLN A 180 46.23 42.56 51.69
C GLN A 180 45.28 43.63 51.06
N PRO A 181 44.25 44.09 51.83
CA PRO A 181 43.03 44.73 51.34
C PRO A 181 42.75 46.19 51.85
N SER A 182 41.61 46.73 51.37
CA SER A 182 40.77 47.85 51.87
C SER A 182 41.12 49.29 51.42
N PRO A 183 40.16 50.27 51.39
CA PRO A 183 38.78 50.26 51.91
C PRO A 183 37.69 50.86 50.97
N SER A 184 36.44 50.79 51.48
CA SER A 184 35.17 51.36 51.01
C SER A 184 35.20 52.81 50.49
N ALA A 185 34.29 53.10 49.55
CA ALA A 185 33.69 54.42 49.36
C ALA A 185 32.18 54.33 49.07
N THR A 186 31.44 55.19 49.77
CA THR A 186 30.00 55.43 49.87
C THR A 186 29.34 55.90 48.55
N PRO A 187 28.04 55.65 48.29
CA PRO A 187 27.36 56.10 47.07
C PRO A 187 26.93 57.58 47.12
N THR A 188 26.99 58.29 45.99
CA THR A 188 26.33 59.58 45.72
C THR A 188 26.15 59.76 44.20
N PRO A 189 25.25 60.63 43.71
CA PRO A 189 24.10 60.27 42.88
C PRO A 189 24.34 60.41 41.36
N SER A 190 23.47 59.75 40.60
CA SER A 190 23.38 59.73 39.14
C SER A 190 23.50 61.11 38.48
N ALA A 191 24.48 61.24 37.59
CA ALA A 191 24.46 62.21 36.50
C ALA A 191 23.91 61.52 35.24
N SER A 192 22.82 62.06 34.69
CA SER A 192 22.19 61.60 33.45
C SER A 192 23.12 61.78 32.23
N LEU A 193 23.13 60.79 31.33
CA LEU A 193 23.92 60.79 30.10
C LEU A 193 23.48 61.89 29.10
N PRO A 194 24.40 62.39 28.25
CA PRO A 194 24.09 63.34 27.17
C PRO A 194 23.09 62.74 26.16
N THR A 195 22.17 63.57 25.68
CA THR A 195 21.03 63.19 24.82
C THR A 195 21.42 62.46 23.54
N ASP A 196 22.58 62.76 22.95
CA ASP A 196 23.04 62.09 21.71
C ASP A 196 23.41 60.62 21.92
N LEU A 197 24.00 60.30 23.09
CA LEU A 197 24.27 58.93 23.50
C LEU A 197 22.98 58.24 23.93
N GLN A 198 22.03 58.98 24.53
CA GLN A 198 20.70 58.47 24.85
C GLN A 198 19.92 58.10 23.58
N GLU A 199 20.05 58.88 22.50
CA GLU A 199 19.38 58.63 21.22
C GLU A 199 20.03 57.47 20.46
N GLN A 200 21.36 57.33 20.51
CA GLN A 200 22.08 56.17 20.00
C GLN A 200 21.78 54.91 20.82
N LEU A 201 21.64 55.03 22.15
CA LEU A 201 21.24 53.94 23.02
C LEU A 201 19.77 53.58 22.79
N ASP A 202 18.88 54.54 22.56
CA ASP A 202 17.47 54.31 22.20
C ASP A 202 17.33 53.65 20.82
N GLN A 203 18.21 53.97 19.86
CA GLN A 203 18.29 53.27 18.58
C GLN A 203 18.84 51.84 18.72
N LEU A 204 19.73 51.58 19.68
CA LEU A 204 20.22 50.25 20.01
C LEU A 204 19.22 49.44 20.86
N ILE A 205 18.46 50.09 21.74
CA ILE A 205 17.40 49.50 22.57
C ILE A 205 16.17 49.16 21.70
N ARG A 206 15.79 49.99 20.72
CA ARG A 206 14.77 49.65 19.71
C ARG A 206 15.15 48.46 18.83
N ARG A 207 16.43 48.10 18.74
CA ARG A 207 16.89 46.87 18.07
C ARG A 207 16.82 45.64 18.99
N GLN A 208 16.70 45.81 20.30
CA GLN A 208 16.65 44.73 21.29
C GLN A 208 15.22 44.28 21.64
N ASP A 209 14.23 45.16 21.55
CA ASP A 209 12.82 44.76 21.65
C ASP A 209 12.29 44.38 20.26
N GLY A 210 12.19 43.07 20.00
CA GLY A 210 11.75 42.48 18.73
C GLY A 210 10.31 42.82 18.35
N GLN A 211 10.07 44.06 17.88
CA GLN A 211 8.80 44.43 17.25
C GLN A 211 8.77 43.82 15.85
N LEU A 212 8.08 42.68 15.73
CA LEU A 212 7.88 41.97 14.47
C LEU A 212 7.16 42.88 13.46
N ASP A 213 7.73 42.99 12.27
CA ASP A 213 7.19 43.83 11.20
C ASP A 213 6.10 43.09 10.41
N TYR A 214 4.84 43.41 10.70
CA TYR A 214 3.67 42.87 9.99
C TYR A 214 3.25 43.70 8.76
N ALA A 215 4.06 44.65 8.30
CA ALA A 215 3.68 45.55 7.18
C ALA A 215 3.23 44.76 5.93
N GLY A 216 2.11 45.13 5.33
CA GLY A 216 1.59 44.46 4.13
C GLY A 216 0.89 43.11 4.37
N ILE A 217 0.70 42.69 5.62
CA ILE A 217 -0.16 41.56 5.98
C ILE A 217 -1.52 42.13 6.40
N GLY A 218 -2.52 42.03 5.51
CA GLY A 218 -3.86 42.57 5.75
C GLY A 218 -4.75 41.69 6.65
N ASP A 219 -4.40 40.43 6.83
CA ASP A 219 -5.19 39.45 7.56
C ASP A 219 -4.82 39.41 9.05
N LYS A 220 -5.64 40.06 9.87
CA LYS A 220 -5.48 40.08 11.33
C LYS A 220 -5.63 38.69 11.96
N ALA A 221 -6.43 37.80 11.38
CA ALA A 221 -6.64 36.47 11.93
C ALA A 221 -5.38 35.62 11.84
N VAL A 222 -4.63 35.73 10.74
CA VAL A 222 -3.33 35.06 10.56
C VAL A 222 -2.30 35.58 11.54
N ILE A 223 -2.27 36.90 11.78
CA ILE A 223 -1.38 37.50 12.78
C ILE A 223 -1.69 36.97 14.18
N THR A 224 -2.96 36.99 14.60
CA THR A 224 -3.37 36.46 15.91
C THR A 224 -3.09 34.95 16.03
N GLN A 225 -3.32 34.19 14.96
CA GLN A 225 -2.98 32.77 14.92
C GLN A 225 -1.48 32.56 15.10
N PHE A 226 -0.64 33.32 14.38
CA PHE A 226 0.81 33.29 14.50
C PHE A 226 1.29 33.65 15.91
N GLU A 227 0.74 34.70 16.51
CA GLU A 227 1.08 35.11 17.87
C GLU A 227 0.79 34.01 18.90
N ARG A 228 -0.35 33.32 18.75
CA ARG A 228 -0.77 32.22 19.65
C ARG A 228 -0.12 30.87 19.32
N LEU A 229 0.44 30.71 18.12
CA LEU A 229 1.01 29.45 17.66
C LEU A 229 2.19 29.04 18.54
N ASP A 230 2.14 27.80 19.02
CA ASP A 230 3.19 27.13 19.76
C ASP A 230 3.69 25.93 18.97
N CYS A 231 4.90 26.05 18.41
CA CYS A 231 5.55 25.02 17.62
C CYS A 231 6.34 24.02 18.47
N THR A 232 6.34 24.17 19.79
CA THR A 232 6.93 23.21 20.74
C THR A 232 5.95 22.11 21.16
N ALA A 233 4.66 22.30 20.87
CA ALA A 233 3.61 21.33 21.13
C ALA A 233 3.75 20.06 20.26
N GLN A 234 3.11 18.97 20.70
CA GLN A 234 3.08 17.68 19.98
C GLN A 234 2.50 17.80 18.56
N ASP A 235 1.47 18.63 18.37
CA ASP A 235 0.94 18.95 17.05
C ASP A 235 1.51 20.27 16.54
N LYS A 236 2.53 20.18 15.68
CA LYS A 236 3.20 21.32 15.06
C LYS A 236 2.44 21.85 13.84
N LYS A 237 1.23 21.38 13.54
CA LYS A 237 0.48 21.81 12.35
C LYS A 237 -0.49 22.94 12.69
N ALA A 238 -0.26 24.10 12.09
CA ALA A 238 -1.16 25.23 12.23
C ALA A 238 -2.46 25.03 11.40
N PRO A 239 -3.64 25.36 11.95
CA PRO A 239 -4.90 25.26 11.21
C PRO A 239 -4.87 26.01 9.87
N GLY A 240 -5.15 25.30 8.79
CA GLY A 240 -5.21 25.86 7.43
C GLY A 240 -3.85 26.26 6.84
N ALA A 241 -2.72 25.80 7.40
CA ALA A 241 -1.39 26.04 6.84
C ALA A 241 -1.19 25.44 5.44
N ASP A 242 -1.92 24.37 5.13
CA ASP A 242 -1.83 23.63 3.86
C ASP A 242 -2.65 24.28 2.74
N ASP A 243 -3.53 25.22 3.07
CA ASP A 243 -4.52 25.75 2.12
C ASP A 243 -3.82 26.62 1.04
N PRO A 244 -3.79 26.17 -0.23
CA PRO A 244 -3.12 26.90 -1.29
C PRO A 244 -3.87 28.17 -1.71
N ALA A 245 -5.17 28.30 -1.40
CA ALA A 245 -5.98 29.45 -1.77
C ALA A 245 -5.78 30.65 -0.82
N LYS A 246 -5.22 30.42 0.38
CA LYS A 246 -4.95 31.48 1.35
C LYS A 246 -3.77 32.34 0.93
N GLN A 247 -4.02 33.66 0.94
CA GLN A 247 -3.02 34.70 0.68
C GLN A 247 -1.93 34.73 1.76
N TRP A 248 -2.30 34.47 3.02
CA TRP A 248 -1.35 34.37 4.13
C TRP A 248 -1.68 33.18 5.01
N VAL A 249 -0.64 32.50 5.51
CA VAL A 249 -0.79 31.38 6.45
C VAL A 249 0.27 31.45 7.54
N ALA A 250 -0.11 31.07 8.76
CA ALA A 250 0.85 30.82 9.83
C ALA A 250 1.28 29.34 9.76
N ALA A 251 2.58 29.06 9.91
CA ALA A 251 3.11 27.70 9.86
C ALA A 251 4.29 27.53 10.83
N CYS A 252 4.47 26.32 11.34
CA CYS A 252 5.64 25.94 12.14
C CYS A 252 6.75 25.35 11.27
N GLY A 253 8.00 25.56 11.69
CA GLY A 253 9.12 24.72 11.27
C GLY A 253 8.89 23.26 11.65
N GLU A 254 9.30 22.32 10.81
CA GLU A 254 9.20 20.89 11.06
C GLU A 254 10.02 20.47 12.31
N ASP A 255 11.19 21.09 12.47
CA ASP A 255 12.04 20.98 13.65
C ASP A 255 11.42 21.60 14.91
N GLY A 256 10.43 22.49 14.76
CA GLY A 256 9.82 23.24 15.85
C GLY A 256 10.73 24.35 16.41
N SER A 257 11.74 24.77 15.65
CA SER A 257 12.68 25.82 16.09
C SER A 257 12.14 27.23 15.89
N ALA A 258 11.21 27.41 14.95
CA ALA A 258 10.66 28.71 14.60
C ALA A 258 9.23 28.59 14.06
N LYS A 259 8.54 29.73 14.03
CA LYS A 259 7.25 29.91 13.36
C LYS A 259 7.33 31.02 12.33
N TYR A 260 6.47 30.93 11.32
CA TYR A 260 6.48 31.81 10.16
C TYR A 260 5.09 32.31 9.79
N ILE A 261 5.00 33.55 9.31
CA ILE A 261 3.91 33.99 8.44
C ILE A 261 4.40 33.89 7.01
N LEU A 262 3.68 33.16 6.19
CA LEU A 262 4.03 32.90 4.80
C LEU A 262 3.06 33.65 3.87
N GLY A 263 3.58 34.13 2.75
CA GLY A 263 2.78 34.71 1.68
C GLY A 263 2.00 33.67 0.85
N PRO A 264 1.43 34.08 -0.30
CA PRO A 264 0.66 33.18 -1.16
C PRO A 264 1.56 32.10 -1.78
N VAL A 265 0.97 30.97 -2.17
CA VAL A 265 1.70 29.94 -2.92
C VAL A 265 2.10 30.51 -4.28
N ARG A 266 3.40 30.55 -4.55
CA ARG A 266 3.92 30.99 -5.86
C ARG A 266 4.35 29.84 -6.74
N VAL A 267 4.84 28.75 -6.13
CA VAL A 267 5.15 27.50 -6.84
C VAL A 267 4.52 26.33 -6.09
N GLU A 268 3.78 25.50 -6.80
CA GLU A 268 3.18 24.28 -6.28
C GLU A 268 4.01 23.05 -6.67
N GLY A 269 3.97 21.99 -5.86
CA GLY A 269 4.67 20.73 -6.13
C GLY A 269 4.35 20.08 -7.49
N ARG A 270 3.18 20.34 -8.09
CA ARG A 270 2.83 19.86 -9.44
C ARG A 270 3.76 20.37 -10.54
N GLN A 271 4.49 21.46 -10.26
CA GLN A 271 5.47 22.06 -11.16
C GLN A 271 6.87 21.44 -11.04
N ILE A 272 7.06 20.42 -10.20
CA ILE A 272 8.28 19.63 -10.16
C ILE A 272 8.26 18.60 -11.30
N ASP A 273 9.39 18.48 -11.96
CA ASP A 273 9.65 17.48 -13.00
C ASP A 273 10.45 16.31 -12.44
N GLU A 274 11.52 16.61 -11.70
CA GLU A 274 12.41 15.61 -11.08
C GLU A 274 12.72 16.02 -9.64
N ALA A 275 12.82 15.01 -8.76
CA ALA A 275 13.30 15.16 -7.39
C ALA A 275 14.24 13.99 -7.07
N GLU A 276 15.45 14.29 -6.61
CA GLU A 276 16.49 13.30 -6.36
C GLU A 276 17.22 13.58 -5.05
N ALA A 277 17.48 12.54 -4.27
CA ALA A 277 18.28 12.62 -3.06
C ALA A 277 19.76 12.61 -3.42
N VAL A 278 20.50 13.65 -3.02
CA VAL A 278 21.91 13.80 -3.34
C VAL A 278 22.74 13.57 -2.07
N PRO A 279 23.76 12.69 -2.11
CA PRO A 279 24.63 12.42 -0.97
C PRO A 279 25.48 13.64 -0.60
N PRO A 280 25.95 13.74 0.66
CA PRO A 280 26.89 14.77 1.07
C PRO A 280 28.18 14.69 0.24
N ASN A 281 28.62 15.83 -0.27
CA ASN A 281 29.87 15.98 -0.99
C ASN A 281 30.69 17.14 -0.40
N MET A 282 31.70 16.79 0.40
CA MET A 282 32.57 17.79 1.06
C MET A 282 33.42 18.60 0.07
N GLN A 283 33.68 18.10 -1.14
CA GLN A 283 34.40 18.86 -2.17
C GLN A 283 33.58 20.03 -2.74
N GLU A 284 32.25 19.91 -2.69
CA GLU A 284 31.31 20.94 -3.16
C GLU A 284 30.67 21.69 -1.99
N GLY A 285 31.20 21.54 -0.76
CA GLY A 285 30.68 22.21 0.44
C GLY A 285 29.35 21.65 0.97
N ARG A 286 28.89 20.49 0.48
CA ARG A 286 27.67 19.82 0.95
C ARG A 286 28.01 18.82 2.05
N SER A 287 27.81 19.19 3.31
CA SER A 287 28.12 18.33 4.46
C SER A 287 26.98 17.39 4.86
N THR A 288 25.78 17.56 4.30
CA THR A 288 24.57 16.79 4.61
C THR A 288 23.90 16.25 3.36
N TRP A 289 22.98 15.29 3.52
CA TRP A 289 22.10 14.90 2.42
C TRP A 289 21.19 16.06 2.03
N SER A 290 20.85 16.13 0.75
CA SER A 290 20.00 17.18 0.19
C SER A 290 19.00 16.58 -0.80
N VAL A 291 17.91 17.28 -1.09
CA VAL A 291 16.99 16.90 -2.17
C VAL A 291 17.07 17.95 -3.27
N GLN A 292 17.61 17.55 -4.41
CA GLN A 292 17.67 18.37 -5.60
C GLN A 292 16.34 18.27 -6.35
N LEU A 293 15.75 19.43 -6.64
CA LEU A 293 14.54 19.58 -7.42
C LEU A 293 14.88 20.21 -8.77
N LYS A 294 14.14 19.77 -9.78
CA LYS A 294 14.10 20.38 -11.11
C LYS A 294 12.66 20.71 -11.45
N PHE A 295 12.43 21.95 -11.84
CA PHE A 295 11.10 22.42 -12.19
C PHE A 295 10.80 22.22 -13.68
N LYS A 296 9.51 22.08 -13.98
CA LYS A 296 8.97 22.28 -15.33
C LYS A 296 9.15 23.74 -15.74
N SER A 297 9.06 24.02 -17.04
CA SER A 297 9.26 25.36 -17.60
C SER A 297 8.41 26.46 -16.94
N GLN A 298 7.15 26.16 -16.58
CA GLN A 298 6.29 27.09 -15.85
C GLN A 298 6.77 27.31 -14.42
N GLY A 299 7.06 26.23 -13.68
CA GLY A 299 7.58 26.31 -12.31
C GLY A 299 8.91 27.05 -12.21
N ALA A 300 9.81 26.85 -13.17
CA ALA A 300 11.09 27.53 -13.23
C ALA A 300 10.93 29.06 -13.32
N ARG A 301 9.98 29.55 -14.12
CA ARG A 301 9.67 30.99 -14.23
C ARG A 301 9.07 31.54 -12.94
N GLN A 302 8.08 30.84 -12.38
CA GLN A 302 7.43 31.24 -11.13
C GLN A 302 8.42 31.27 -9.95
N PHE A 303 9.36 30.31 -9.92
CA PHE A 303 10.41 30.25 -8.92
C PHE A 303 11.43 31.37 -9.10
N ALA A 304 11.85 31.64 -10.35
CA ALA A 304 12.74 32.76 -10.66
C ALA A 304 12.14 34.10 -10.17
N GLU A 305 10.88 34.39 -10.53
CA GLU A 305 10.17 35.60 -10.08
C GLU A 305 10.09 35.70 -8.55
N LEU A 306 9.76 34.59 -7.87
CA LEU A 306 9.71 34.54 -6.41
C LEU A 306 11.09 34.83 -5.79
N THR A 307 12.16 34.28 -6.34
CA THR A 307 13.53 34.50 -5.84
C THR A 307 14.03 35.91 -6.11
N GLU A 308 13.69 36.51 -7.25
CA GLU A 308 13.98 37.91 -7.55
C GLU A 308 13.29 38.86 -6.58
N GLU A 309 12.02 38.59 -6.26
CA GLU A 309 11.25 39.37 -5.29
C GLU A 309 11.84 39.28 -3.88
N ALA A 310 12.17 38.06 -3.42
CA ALA A 310 12.85 37.85 -2.14
C ALA A 310 14.23 38.53 -2.10
N TYR A 311 14.99 38.48 -3.20
CA TYR A 311 16.32 39.09 -3.30
C TYR A 311 16.30 40.62 -3.19
N ARG A 312 15.16 41.30 -3.44
CA ARG A 312 15.04 42.75 -3.25
C ARG A 312 14.93 43.16 -1.78
N ALA A 313 14.56 42.23 -0.89
CA ALA A 313 14.51 42.50 0.55
C ALA A 313 15.91 42.61 1.16
N SER A 314 16.03 43.36 2.26
CA SER A 314 17.30 43.50 2.97
C SER A 314 17.83 42.15 3.48
N VAL A 315 19.15 42.01 3.57
CA VAL A 315 19.83 40.76 3.94
C VAL A 315 19.40 40.24 5.32
N SER A 316 19.02 41.13 6.23
CA SER A 316 18.55 40.79 7.57
C SER A 316 17.04 40.56 7.66
N SER A 317 16.29 40.75 6.57
CA SER A 317 14.83 40.60 6.58
C SER A 317 14.41 39.15 6.40
N PRO A 318 13.40 38.65 7.15
CA PRO A 318 12.77 37.37 6.86
C PRO A 318 12.21 37.28 5.44
N ARG A 319 11.86 38.42 4.82
CA ARG A 319 11.38 38.52 3.43
C ARG A 319 12.33 38.03 2.37
N ARG A 320 13.61 37.90 2.72
CA ARG A 320 14.63 37.34 1.84
C ARG A 320 14.68 35.81 1.86
N GLN A 321 13.81 35.16 2.65
CA GLN A 321 13.69 33.70 2.71
C GLN A 321 12.53 33.19 1.87
N ILE A 322 12.74 32.02 1.27
CA ILE A 322 11.68 31.23 0.65
C ILE A 322 11.44 30.00 1.51
N ALA A 323 10.24 29.90 2.09
CA ALA A 323 9.81 28.72 2.80
C ALA A 323 9.42 27.61 1.84
N ILE A 324 9.98 26.44 2.09
CA ILE A 324 9.63 25.17 1.46
C ILE A 324 8.69 24.46 2.42
N VAL A 325 7.39 24.43 2.07
CA VAL A 325 6.32 23.92 2.93
C VAL A 325 5.85 22.57 2.43
N LEU A 326 5.77 21.58 3.30
CA LEU A 326 5.24 20.25 3.01
C LEU A 326 4.10 19.92 3.98
N ASP A 327 2.90 19.70 3.45
CA ASP A 327 1.69 19.37 4.24
C ASP A 327 1.49 20.34 5.44
N GLY A 328 1.74 21.64 5.20
CA GLY A 328 1.56 22.75 6.17
C GLY A 328 2.73 23.04 7.11
N ARG A 329 3.81 22.27 7.03
CA ARG A 329 5.01 22.48 7.86
C ARG A 329 6.16 22.99 7.01
N VAL A 330 6.91 23.95 7.54
CA VAL A 330 8.11 24.51 6.89
C VAL A 330 9.26 23.53 7.11
N VAL A 331 9.66 22.82 6.04
CA VAL A 331 10.78 21.88 6.06
C VAL A 331 12.09 22.66 6.13
N SER A 332 12.20 23.71 5.32
CA SER A 332 13.34 24.63 5.32
C SER A 332 12.95 26.02 4.80
N ALA A 333 13.69 27.04 5.21
CA ALA A 333 13.48 28.43 4.80
C ALA A 333 14.82 29.12 4.47
N PRO A 334 15.53 28.68 3.41
CA PRO A 334 16.82 29.26 3.04
C PRO A 334 16.71 30.73 2.64
N GLN A 335 17.77 31.48 2.95
CA GLN A 335 17.96 32.85 2.50
C GLN A 335 18.37 32.88 1.02
N ILE A 336 17.78 33.78 0.25
CA ILE A 336 18.11 33.94 -1.17
C ILE A 336 19.29 34.90 -1.32
N ASN A 337 20.44 34.35 -1.70
CA ASN A 337 21.68 35.11 -1.90
C ASN A 337 21.85 35.62 -3.33
N GLU A 338 21.16 35.00 -4.30
CA GLU A 338 21.10 35.41 -5.69
C GLU A 338 19.78 34.90 -6.30
N PRO A 339 19.21 35.59 -7.31
CA PRO A 339 18.03 35.08 -8.02
C PRO A 339 18.31 33.76 -8.73
N ILE A 340 17.45 32.76 -8.52
CA ILE A 340 17.63 31.42 -9.09
C ILE A 340 16.81 31.29 -10.37
N THR A 341 17.46 31.53 -11.51
CA THR A 341 16.82 31.47 -12.84
C THR A 341 17.03 30.13 -13.56
N GLY A 342 17.89 29.26 -13.03
CA GLY A 342 18.27 27.97 -13.63
C GLY A 342 17.21 26.86 -13.54
N GLY A 343 16.07 27.10 -12.88
CA GLY A 343 14.97 26.13 -12.80
C GLY A 343 15.24 24.93 -11.89
N THR A 344 16.24 25.03 -11.01
CA THR A 344 16.61 24.00 -10.02
C THR A 344 16.55 24.58 -8.61
N ALA A 345 16.18 23.78 -7.62
CA ALA A 345 16.19 24.17 -6.21
C ALA A 345 16.74 23.03 -5.34
N SER A 346 17.45 23.37 -4.27
CA SER A 346 17.90 22.39 -3.28
C SER A 346 17.08 22.54 -2.00
N ILE A 347 16.63 21.42 -1.44
CA ILE A 347 16.10 21.34 -0.08
C ILE A 347 17.18 20.74 0.80
N ASP A 348 17.69 21.55 1.72
CA ASP A 348 18.71 21.19 2.68
C ASP A 348 18.17 21.32 4.11
N GLY A 349 18.78 20.60 5.05
CA GLY A 349 18.45 20.68 6.47
C GLY A 349 19.59 20.20 7.38
N PRO A 350 19.37 20.25 8.70
CA PRO A 350 20.36 19.82 9.69
C PRO A 350 20.79 18.36 9.50
N ALA A 351 22.06 18.05 9.75
CA ALA A 351 22.63 16.70 9.60
C ALA A 351 21.90 15.63 10.42
N GLU A 352 21.32 16.02 11.55
CA GLU A 352 20.61 15.13 12.47
C GLU A 352 19.26 14.65 11.91
N THR A 353 18.59 15.47 11.09
CA THR A 353 17.25 15.18 10.56
C THR A 353 17.28 14.81 9.07
N PHE A 354 18.15 15.45 8.27
CA PHE A 354 18.36 15.15 6.85
C PHE A 354 19.30 13.95 6.66
N THR A 355 18.83 12.78 7.08
CA THR A 355 19.50 11.49 6.84
C THR A 355 19.29 11.00 5.41
N GLN A 356 20.09 10.01 4.97
CA GLN A 356 19.90 9.32 3.68
C GLN A 356 18.44 8.86 3.49
N THR A 357 17.91 8.19 4.50
CA THR A 357 16.56 7.63 4.53
C THR A 357 15.52 8.72 4.33
N TYR A 358 15.63 9.83 5.08
CA TYR A 358 14.71 10.95 4.98
C TYR A 358 14.78 11.62 3.60
N ALA A 359 15.99 11.87 3.07
CA ALA A 359 16.17 12.50 1.77
C ALA A 359 15.59 11.65 0.63
N ILE A 360 15.79 10.33 0.65
CA ILE A 360 15.20 9.39 -0.31
C ILE A 360 13.67 9.39 -0.20
N ASP A 361 13.14 9.33 1.02
CA ASP A 361 11.69 9.33 1.26
C ASP A 361 11.03 10.64 0.81
N LEU A 362 11.66 11.77 1.09
CA LEU A 362 11.21 13.08 0.66
C LEU A 362 11.30 13.20 -0.87
N ALA A 363 12.42 12.83 -1.50
CA ALA A 363 12.55 12.83 -2.95
C ALA A 363 11.47 11.97 -3.62
N ASN A 364 11.20 10.76 -3.10
CA ASN A 364 10.14 9.89 -3.59
C ASN A 364 8.74 10.53 -3.43
N LYS A 365 8.44 11.16 -2.28
CA LYS A 365 7.19 11.89 -2.06
C LYS A 365 6.99 13.00 -3.09
N LEU A 366 8.04 13.76 -3.38
CA LEU A 366 8.00 14.91 -4.28
C LEU A 366 7.99 14.52 -5.76
N LYS A 367 8.74 13.48 -6.15
CA LYS A 367 8.89 13.00 -7.53
C LYS A 367 7.56 12.56 -8.15
N TYR A 368 6.73 11.85 -7.38
CA TYR A 368 5.47 11.30 -7.89
C TYR A 368 4.28 12.26 -7.78
N GLY A 369 4.52 13.49 -7.29
CA GLY A 369 3.50 14.54 -7.14
C GLY A 369 2.55 14.34 -5.95
N ALA A 370 1.79 15.38 -5.63
CA ALA A 370 0.81 15.34 -4.53
C ALA A 370 -0.43 14.52 -4.90
N LEU A 371 -1.04 13.86 -3.91
CA LEU A 371 -2.32 13.16 -4.11
C LEU A 371 -3.43 14.18 -4.45
N PRO A 372 -4.33 13.87 -5.40
CA PRO A 372 -5.41 14.78 -5.81
C PRO A 372 -6.52 14.91 -4.75
N LEU A 373 -6.53 14.00 -3.77
CA LEU A 373 -7.48 13.93 -2.66
C LEU A 373 -6.69 13.69 -1.37
N LYS A 374 -7.27 14.15 -0.26
CA LYS A 374 -6.79 13.77 1.07
C LYS A 374 -7.31 12.36 1.39
N PHE A 375 -6.51 11.60 2.12
CA PHE A 375 -6.87 10.24 2.51
C PHE A 375 -6.67 10.06 4.01
N GLU A 376 -7.72 9.64 4.70
CA GLU A 376 -7.60 9.11 6.05
C GLU A 376 -7.12 7.67 6.00
N ARG A 377 -6.31 7.28 6.98
CA ARG A 377 -5.82 5.91 7.10
C ARG A 377 -6.79 5.12 7.97
N GLY A 378 -7.36 4.07 7.40
CA GLY A 378 -8.03 3.02 8.16
C GLY A 378 -7.04 2.17 8.96
N GLN A 379 -7.55 1.21 9.73
CA GLN A 379 -6.72 0.28 10.49
C GLN A 379 -5.80 -0.53 9.55
N ALA A 380 -4.52 -0.58 9.88
CA ALA A 380 -3.54 -1.39 9.18
C ALA A 380 -3.61 -2.83 9.72
N GLU A 381 -3.93 -3.79 8.86
CA GLU A 381 -3.90 -5.22 9.19
C GLU A 381 -2.56 -5.81 8.74
N THR A 382 -1.79 -6.36 9.66
CA THR A 382 -0.52 -7.03 9.34
C THR A 382 -0.66 -8.53 9.57
N VAL A 383 -0.42 -9.31 8.52
CA VAL A 383 -0.46 -10.78 8.54
C VAL A 383 0.97 -11.30 8.45
N SER A 384 1.35 -12.24 9.32
CA SER A 384 2.68 -12.85 9.27
C SER A 384 2.78 -13.86 8.12
N SER A 385 3.93 -13.90 7.47
CA SER A 385 4.22 -14.86 6.39
C SER A 385 4.17 -16.32 6.86
N THR A 386 4.49 -16.56 8.13
CA THR A 386 4.48 -17.91 8.74
C THR A 386 3.08 -18.51 8.83
N LEU A 387 2.07 -17.69 9.08
CA LEU A 387 0.69 -18.16 9.19
C LEU A 387 0.13 -18.51 7.80
N GLY A 388 0.42 -17.67 6.80
CA GLY A 388 0.00 -17.88 5.42
C GLY A 388 0.61 -19.13 4.78
N SER A 389 1.90 -19.36 4.97
CA SER A 389 2.59 -20.54 4.42
C SER A 389 2.07 -21.86 5.04
N ASP A 390 1.83 -21.89 6.35
CA ASP A 390 1.29 -23.08 7.05
C ASP A 390 -0.14 -23.40 6.57
N GLN A 391 -0.96 -22.36 6.36
CA GLN A 391 -2.30 -22.54 5.81
C GLN A 391 -2.30 -23.03 4.35
N LEU A 392 -1.39 -22.52 3.51
CA LEU A 392 -1.23 -23.00 2.14
C LEU A 392 -0.83 -24.48 2.10
N GLU A 393 0.14 -24.87 2.92
CA GLU A 393 0.62 -26.25 2.98
C GLU A 393 -0.51 -27.20 3.40
N LYS A 394 -1.23 -26.87 4.47
CA LYS A 394 -2.39 -27.66 4.93
C LYS A 394 -3.51 -27.69 3.89
N GLY A 395 -3.77 -26.57 3.21
CA GLY A 395 -4.73 -26.47 2.12
C GLY A 395 -4.37 -27.39 0.94
N MET A 396 -3.10 -27.40 0.53
CA MET A 396 -2.59 -28.30 -0.51
C MET A 396 -2.70 -29.77 -0.12
N GLN A 397 -2.39 -30.12 1.13
CA GLN A 397 -2.55 -31.50 1.64
C GLN A 397 -4.02 -31.93 1.61
N ALA A 398 -4.95 -31.08 2.05
CA ALA A 398 -6.39 -31.35 2.00
C ALA A 398 -6.90 -31.50 0.56
N GLY A 399 -6.45 -30.63 -0.35
CA GLY A 399 -6.76 -30.71 -1.78
C GLY A 399 -6.22 -31.99 -2.43
N ALA A 400 -4.99 -32.38 -2.11
CA ALA A 400 -4.38 -33.62 -2.62
C ALA A 400 -5.13 -34.87 -2.13
N LEU A 401 -5.54 -34.90 -0.86
CA LEU A 401 -6.35 -35.98 -0.30
C LEU A 401 -7.73 -36.04 -0.98
N GLY A 402 -8.40 -34.90 -1.15
CA GLY A 402 -9.67 -34.81 -1.85
C GLY A 402 -9.58 -35.30 -3.29
N LEU A 403 -8.56 -34.86 -4.04
CA LEU A 403 -8.29 -35.32 -5.40
C LEU A 403 -8.05 -36.83 -5.44
N ALA A 404 -7.25 -37.37 -4.52
CA ALA A 404 -6.98 -38.81 -4.44
C ALA A 404 -8.27 -39.62 -4.21
N LEU A 405 -9.16 -39.16 -3.33
CA LEU A 405 -10.46 -39.80 -3.08
C LEU A 405 -11.37 -39.77 -4.31
N VAL A 406 -11.46 -38.62 -5.01
CA VAL A 406 -12.24 -38.50 -6.26
C VAL A 406 -11.68 -39.43 -7.34
N VAL A 407 -10.35 -39.45 -7.52
CA VAL A 407 -9.67 -40.34 -8.47
C VAL A 407 -9.94 -41.81 -8.12
N ALA A 408 -9.75 -42.21 -6.87
CA ALA A 408 -10.00 -43.58 -6.41
C ALA A 408 -11.45 -44.00 -6.65
N TYR A 409 -12.42 -43.16 -6.26
CA TYR A 409 -13.84 -43.41 -6.50
C TYR A 409 -14.14 -43.56 -8.00
N SER A 410 -13.63 -42.65 -8.83
CA SER A 410 -13.86 -42.68 -10.28
C SER A 410 -13.29 -43.94 -10.94
N LEU A 411 -12.11 -44.40 -10.52
CA LEU A 411 -11.47 -45.61 -11.03
C LEU A 411 -12.19 -46.87 -10.56
N LEU A 412 -12.64 -46.93 -9.30
CA LEU A 412 -13.38 -48.09 -8.78
C LEU A 412 -14.76 -48.22 -9.42
N TYR A 413 -15.50 -47.11 -9.55
CA TYR A 413 -16.87 -47.11 -10.05
C TYR A 413 -16.93 -47.20 -11.59
N TYR A 414 -16.13 -46.41 -12.32
CA TYR A 414 -16.17 -46.32 -13.79
C TYR A 414 -15.07 -47.13 -14.50
N ARG A 415 -14.10 -47.69 -13.78
CA ARG A 415 -13.04 -48.56 -14.33
C ARG A 415 -12.29 -47.91 -15.50
N GLY A 416 -12.33 -48.51 -16.69
CA GLY A 416 -11.70 -47.99 -17.90
C GLY A 416 -12.20 -46.61 -18.32
N LEU A 417 -13.46 -46.25 -18.03
CA LEU A 417 -13.96 -44.88 -18.20
C LEU A 417 -13.44 -43.94 -17.10
N GLY A 418 -13.12 -44.47 -15.92
CA GLY A 418 -12.48 -43.71 -14.85
C GLY A 418 -11.16 -43.08 -15.29
N LEU A 419 -10.36 -43.76 -16.14
CA LEU A 419 -9.16 -43.17 -16.73
C LEU A 419 -9.44 -41.92 -17.57
N VAL A 420 -10.60 -41.85 -18.23
CA VAL A 420 -11.03 -40.66 -18.97
C VAL A 420 -11.40 -39.53 -18.02
N SER A 421 -12.04 -39.86 -16.90
CA SER A 421 -12.32 -38.91 -15.81
C SER A 421 -11.04 -38.31 -15.26
N VAL A 422 -10.06 -39.15 -14.90
CA VAL A 422 -8.76 -38.72 -14.37
C VAL A 422 -8.01 -37.87 -15.39
N ALA A 423 -8.00 -38.26 -16.66
CA ALA A 423 -7.38 -37.46 -17.71
C ALA A 423 -8.09 -36.12 -17.92
N SER A 424 -9.42 -36.06 -17.77
CA SER A 424 -10.19 -34.81 -17.87
C SER A 424 -9.87 -33.88 -16.70
N LEU A 425 -9.80 -34.41 -15.47
CA LEU A 425 -9.36 -33.66 -14.29
C LEU A 425 -7.91 -33.15 -14.43
N ALA A 426 -7.01 -33.94 -14.99
CA ALA A 426 -5.63 -33.52 -15.22
C ALA A 426 -5.53 -32.37 -16.24
N VAL A 427 -6.31 -32.43 -17.32
CA VAL A 427 -6.39 -31.33 -18.30
C VAL A 427 -7.03 -30.09 -17.68
N ALA A 428 -8.09 -30.24 -16.88
CA ALA A 428 -8.69 -29.15 -16.13
C ALA A 428 -7.67 -28.49 -15.20
N ALA A 429 -6.92 -29.28 -14.42
CA ALA A 429 -5.87 -28.78 -13.55
C ALA A 429 -4.75 -28.04 -14.32
N ALA A 430 -4.34 -28.55 -15.48
CA ALA A 430 -3.34 -27.89 -16.32
C ALA A 430 -3.84 -26.54 -16.87
N ILE A 431 -5.08 -26.49 -17.37
CA ILE A 431 -5.69 -25.23 -17.85
C ILE A 431 -5.85 -24.25 -16.69
N THR A 432 -6.31 -24.70 -15.53
CA THR A 432 -6.47 -23.88 -14.33
C THR A 432 -5.13 -23.32 -13.85
N TYR A 433 -4.09 -24.14 -13.80
CA TYR A 433 -2.75 -23.69 -13.44
C TYR A 433 -2.23 -22.62 -14.40
N LEU A 434 -2.32 -22.87 -15.71
CA LEU A 434 -1.93 -21.90 -16.72
C LEU A 434 -2.74 -20.61 -16.64
N ALA A 435 -4.05 -20.71 -16.44
CA ALA A 435 -4.92 -19.53 -16.28
C ALA A 435 -4.48 -18.70 -15.06
N VAL A 436 -4.28 -19.33 -13.90
CA VAL A 436 -3.85 -18.65 -12.68
C VAL A 436 -2.48 -17.96 -12.85
N VAL A 437 -1.51 -18.63 -13.48
CA VAL A 437 -0.18 -18.04 -13.71
C VAL A 437 -0.26 -16.88 -14.71
N LEU A 438 -0.94 -17.08 -15.85
CA LEU A 438 -1.01 -16.06 -16.91
C LEU A 438 -1.82 -14.83 -16.49
N LEU A 439 -2.87 -15.00 -15.68
CA LEU A 439 -3.64 -13.88 -15.12
C LEU A 439 -2.84 -13.06 -14.09
N GLY A 440 -1.79 -13.66 -13.50
CA GLY A 440 -0.92 -12.99 -12.54
C GLY A 440 0.09 -12.03 -13.15
N TYR A 441 0.21 -12.03 -14.48
CA TYR A 441 1.12 -11.13 -15.19
C TYR A 441 0.66 -9.66 -15.10
N GLU A 442 1.63 -8.75 -14.90
CA GLU A 442 1.39 -7.31 -14.68
C GLU A 442 0.65 -6.60 -15.81
N GLY A 443 0.73 -7.12 -17.04
CA GLY A 443 0.02 -6.58 -18.20
C GLY A 443 -1.45 -7.02 -18.32
N THR A 444 -1.95 -7.87 -17.42
CA THR A 444 -3.33 -8.39 -17.47
C THR A 444 -4.18 -7.84 -16.32
N LEU A 445 -4.57 -8.71 -15.38
CA LEU A 445 -5.46 -8.39 -14.25
C LEU A 445 -4.70 -8.28 -12.93
N GLY A 446 -3.38 -8.58 -12.91
CA GLY A 446 -2.58 -8.58 -11.69
C GLY A 446 -3.07 -9.61 -10.67
N PHE A 447 -3.57 -10.75 -11.13
CA PHE A 447 -4.18 -11.77 -10.27
C PHE A 447 -3.17 -12.35 -9.27
N ARG A 448 -3.55 -12.35 -7.99
CA ARG A 448 -2.77 -13.00 -6.93
C ARG A 448 -3.60 -14.10 -6.28
N LEU A 449 -3.01 -15.29 -6.20
CA LEU A 449 -3.59 -16.45 -5.57
C LEU A 449 -3.64 -16.23 -4.06
N SER A 450 -4.84 -16.19 -3.51
CA SER A 450 -5.10 -16.06 -2.07
C SER A 450 -5.63 -17.37 -1.49
N LEU A 451 -5.73 -17.48 -0.17
CA LEU A 451 -6.28 -18.65 0.50
C LEU A 451 -7.72 -18.95 0.04
N ALA A 452 -8.53 -17.90 -0.10
CA ALA A 452 -9.90 -18.04 -0.59
C ALA A 452 -9.97 -18.58 -2.03
N HIS A 453 -9.02 -18.18 -2.89
CA HIS A 453 -8.88 -18.77 -4.22
C HIS A 453 -8.50 -20.25 -4.12
N VAL A 454 -7.55 -20.61 -3.27
CA VAL A 454 -7.14 -22.01 -3.05
C VAL A 454 -8.33 -22.86 -2.61
N ILE A 455 -9.17 -22.38 -1.68
CA ILE A 455 -10.41 -23.07 -1.28
C ILE A 455 -11.34 -23.25 -2.50
N GLY A 456 -11.56 -22.18 -3.27
CA GLY A 456 -12.40 -22.25 -4.49
C GLY A 456 -11.88 -23.28 -5.51
N LEU A 457 -10.57 -23.33 -5.71
CA LEU A 457 -9.91 -24.31 -6.58
C LEU A 457 -10.08 -25.74 -6.04
N ILE A 458 -9.96 -25.97 -4.73
CA ILE A 458 -10.16 -27.29 -4.12
C ILE A 458 -11.62 -27.75 -4.30
N VAL A 459 -12.59 -26.87 -4.02
CA VAL A 459 -14.02 -27.17 -4.20
C VAL A 459 -14.33 -27.48 -5.67
N SER A 460 -13.69 -26.79 -6.61
CA SER A 460 -13.90 -27.01 -8.05
C SER A 460 -13.55 -28.41 -8.54
N ILE A 461 -12.68 -29.16 -7.83
CA ILE A 461 -12.33 -30.54 -8.19
C ILE A 461 -13.58 -31.43 -8.17
N GLY A 462 -14.43 -31.25 -7.16
CA GLY A 462 -15.68 -32.00 -7.03
C GLY A 462 -16.72 -31.58 -8.08
N ILE A 463 -16.82 -30.27 -8.34
CA ILE A 463 -17.75 -29.72 -9.33
C ILE A 463 -17.38 -30.20 -10.74
N ALA A 464 -16.11 -30.13 -11.12
CA ALA A 464 -15.64 -30.62 -12.42
C ALA A 464 -15.86 -32.14 -12.58
N ALA A 465 -15.71 -32.90 -11.49
CA ALA A 465 -15.99 -34.34 -11.53
C ALA A 465 -17.47 -34.66 -11.81
N ASP A 466 -18.41 -33.82 -11.35
CA ASP A 466 -19.85 -34.00 -11.57
C ASP A 466 -20.21 -33.98 -13.06
N SER A 467 -19.64 -33.05 -13.82
CA SER A 467 -19.87 -32.93 -15.27
C SER A 467 -19.48 -34.21 -16.04
N PHE A 468 -18.37 -34.85 -15.66
CA PHE A 468 -17.95 -36.13 -16.27
C PHE A 468 -18.88 -37.28 -15.87
N ILE A 469 -19.31 -37.31 -14.60
CA ILE A 469 -20.24 -38.32 -14.06
C ILE A 469 -21.59 -38.25 -14.79
N VAL A 470 -22.15 -37.05 -14.95
CA VAL A 470 -23.42 -36.85 -15.67
C VAL A 470 -23.32 -37.38 -17.10
N TYR A 471 -22.21 -37.11 -17.80
CA TYR A 471 -22.04 -37.64 -19.16
C TYR A 471 -21.90 -39.17 -19.19
N PHE A 472 -21.15 -39.76 -18.26
CA PHE A 472 -20.95 -41.21 -18.22
C PHE A 472 -22.21 -41.99 -17.83
N GLU A 473 -23.01 -41.48 -16.90
CA GLU A 473 -24.28 -42.13 -16.56
C GLU A 473 -25.26 -42.06 -17.73
N ARG A 474 -25.34 -40.94 -18.45
CA ARG A 474 -26.17 -40.86 -19.66
C ARG A 474 -25.67 -41.78 -20.77
N LEU A 475 -24.37 -41.99 -20.88
CA LEU A 475 -23.80 -42.97 -21.81
C LEU A 475 -24.14 -44.41 -21.40
N ARG A 476 -24.07 -44.74 -20.10
CA ARG A 476 -24.44 -46.06 -19.58
C ARG A 476 -25.93 -46.33 -19.75
N ASP A 477 -26.79 -45.33 -19.58
CA ASP A 477 -28.23 -45.44 -19.85
C ASP A 477 -28.51 -45.85 -21.31
N GLU A 478 -27.88 -45.19 -22.28
CA GLU A 478 -28.04 -45.53 -23.70
C GLU A 478 -27.55 -46.94 -24.05
N LEU A 479 -26.50 -47.41 -23.36
CA LEU A 479 -26.00 -48.78 -23.52
C LEU A 479 -26.92 -49.82 -22.87
N ARG A 480 -27.54 -49.48 -21.73
CA ARG A 480 -28.57 -50.32 -21.08
C ARG A 480 -29.79 -50.50 -21.99
N GLU A 481 -30.16 -49.46 -22.75
CA GLU A 481 -31.20 -49.51 -23.78
C GLU A 481 -30.81 -50.33 -25.03
N GLY A 482 -29.56 -50.83 -25.10
CA GLY A 482 -29.10 -51.71 -26.17
C GLY A 482 -28.56 -50.99 -27.40
N ARG A 483 -28.32 -49.68 -27.34
CA ARG A 483 -27.71 -48.96 -28.45
C ARG A 483 -26.25 -49.35 -28.65
N PRO A 484 -25.75 -49.40 -29.89
CA PRO A 484 -24.33 -49.63 -30.14
C PRO A 484 -23.51 -48.45 -29.61
N LEU A 485 -22.34 -48.74 -29.02
CA LEU A 485 -21.50 -47.76 -28.31
C LEU A 485 -21.27 -46.45 -29.08
N ARG A 486 -21.00 -46.53 -30.39
CA ARG A 486 -20.76 -45.34 -31.23
C ARG A 486 -22.00 -44.42 -31.32
N SER A 487 -23.20 -45.01 -31.44
CA SER A 487 -24.45 -44.25 -31.48
C SER A 487 -24.86 -43.79 -30.09
N ALA A 488 -24.57 -44.59 -29.06
CA ALA A 488 -24.84 -44.26 -27.66
C ALA A 488 -24.08 -43.00 -27.23
N VAL A 489 -22.81 -42.86 -27.62
CA VAL A 489 -21.98 -41.67 -27.34
C VAL A 489 -22.61 -40.37 -27.87
N GLU A 490 -23.02 -40.33 -29.14
CA GLU A 490 -23.60 -39.11 -29.71
C GLU A 490 -25.02 -38.83 -29.17
N SER A 491 -25.80 -39.87 -28.85
CA SER A 491 -27.15 -39.73 -28.29
C SER A 491 -27.12 -39.25 -26.83
N ALA A 492 -26.24 -39.84 -26.02
CA ALA A 492 -25.99 -39.45 -24.63
C ALA A 492 -25.48 -38.02 -24.54
N TRP A 493 -24.58 -37.60 -25.44
CA TRP A 493 -24.03 -36.25 -25.47
C TRP A 493 -25.10 -35.18 -25.64
N VAL A 494 -26.10 -35.39 -26.50
CA VAL A 494 -27.17 -34.42 -26.74
C VAL A 494 -27.98 -34.14 -25.46
N ARG A 495 -28.19 -35.15 -24.61
CA ARG A 495 -28.86 -34.99 -23.32
C ARG A 495 -27.92 -34.43 -22.25
N ALA A 496 -26.74 -35.03 -22.11
CA ALA A 496 -25.75 -34.66 -21.09
C ALA A 496 -25.31 -33.19 -21.22
N ARG A 497 -25.03 -32.71 -22.44
CA ARG A 497 -24.58 -31.32 -22.65
C ARG A 497 -25.58 -30.28 -22.15
N ARG A 498 -26.89 -30.57 -22.21
CA ARG A 498 -27.93 -29.64 -21.73
C ARG A 498 -27.93 -29.59 -20.21
N THR A 499 -27.81 -30.74 -19.55
CA THR A 499 -27.74 -30.82 -18.10
C THR A 499 -26.48 -30.15 -17.55
N ILE A 500 -25.32 -30.44 -18.15
CA ILE A 500 -24.03 -29.87 -17.75
C ILE A 500 -24.03 -28.35 -17.90
N LEU A 501 -24.40 -27.83 -19.08
CA LEU A 501 -24.46 -26.37 -19.31
C LEU A 501 -25.45 -25.65 -18.38
N VAL A 502 -26.56 -26.29 -17.99
CA VAL A 502 -27.52 -25.67 -17.04
C VAL A 502 -26.94 -25.66 -15.63
N ALA A 503 -26.34 -26.76 -15.17
CA ALA A 503 -25.70 -26.83 -13.86
C ALA A 503 -24.56 -25.81 -13.73
N ASP A 504 -23.67 -25.77 -14.72
CA ASP A 504 -22.55 -24.82 -14.76
C ASP A 504 -23.01 -23.37 -14.89
N ALA A 505 -24.06 -23.09 -15.66
CA ALA A 505 -24.60 -21.74 -15.76
C ALA A 505 -25.15 -21.25 -14.41
N VAL A 506 -25.84 -22.11 -13.65
CA VAL A 506 -26.31 -21.75 -12.30
C VAL A 506 -25.13 -21.46 -11.38
N MET A 507 -24.10 -22.30 -11.42
CA MET A 507 -22.88 -22.10 -10.63
C MET A 507 -22.16 -20.79 -11.00
N PHE A 508 -22.03 -20.51 -12.30
CA PHE A 508 -21.39 -19.31 -12.81
C PHE A 508 -22.17 -18.04 -12.45
N ILE A 509 -23.51 -18.06 -12.53
CA ILE A 509 -24.35 -16.94 -12.10
C ILE A 509 -24.17 -16.69 -10.59
N GLY A 510 -24.17 -17.76 -9.77
CA GLY A 510 -23.90 -17.64 -8.35
C GLY A 510 -22.53 -17.01 -8.07
N ALA A 511 -21.48 -17.47 -8.76
CA ALA A 511 -20.15 -16.90 -8.68
C ALA A 511 -20.11 -15.42 -9.12
N ALA A 512 -20.81 -15.05 -10.20
CA ALA A 512 -20.87 -13.67 -10.67
C ALA A 512 -21.57 -12.74 -9.67
N VAL A 513 -22.69 -13.18 -9.07
CA VAL A 513 -23.39 -12.42 -8.04
C VAL A 513 -22.51 -12.22 -6.81
N LEU A 514 -21.86 -13.30 -6.33
CA LEU A 514 -20.92 -13.20 -5.22
C LEU A 514 -19.72 -12.30 -5.56
N TYR A 515 -19.20 -12.34 -6.78
CA TYR A 515 -18.08 -11.51 -7.19
C TYR A 515 -18.41 -10.00 -7.21
N VAL A 516 -19.65 -9.65 -7.57
CA VAL A 516 -20.10 -8.25 -7.61
C VAL A 516 -20.44 -7.73 -6.22
N LEU A 517 -21.09 -8.54 -5.38
CA LEU A 517 -21.60 -8.09 -4.08
C LEU A 517 -20.61 -8.26 -2.94
N ALA A 518 -19.68 -9.22 -3.04
CA ALA A 518 -18.76 -9.53 -1.95
C ALA A 518 -17.45 -8.73 -2.04
N VAL A 519 -16.78 -8.65 -0.89
CA VAL A 519 -15.52 -7.92 -0.70
C VAL A 519 -14.44 -8.88 -0.15
N GLY A 520 -13.17 -8.56 -0.39
CA GLY A 520 -12.04 -9.28 0.16
C GLY A 520 -11.98 -10.74 -0.28
N GLY A 521 -11.72 -11.66 0.66
CA GLY A 521 -11.53 -13.09 0.37
C GLY A 521 -12.72 -13.75 -0.33
N VAL A 522 -13.96 -13.38 -0.01
CA VAL A 522 -15.17 -13.98 -0.61
C VAL A 522 -15.23 -13.70 -2.11
N LYS A 523 -14.80 -12.50 -2.54
CA LYS A 523 -14.70 -12.15 -3.95
C LYS A 523 -13.67 -13.02 -4.69
N GLY A 524 -12.55 -13.33 -4.03
CA GLY A 524 -11.53 -14.25 -4.57
C GLY A 524 -12.04 -15.68 -4.70
N PHE A 525 -12.75 -16.19 -3.68
CA PHE A 525 -13.42 -17.50 -3.76
C PHE A 525 -14.40 -17.57 -4.94
N ALA A 526 -15.23 -16.54 -5.10
CA ALA A 526 -16.19 -16.45 -6.20
C ALA A 526 -15.49 -16.41 -7.58
N PHE A 527 -14.39 -15.67 -7.71
CA PHE A 527 -13.59 -15.64 -8.93
C PHE A 527 -13.02 -17.02 -9.29
N ALA A 528 -12.44 -17.74 -8.31
CA ALA A 528 -11.86 -19.06 -8.53
C ALA A 528 -12.93 -20.07 -9.02
N ILE A 529 -14.12 -20.05 -8.43
CA ILE A 529 -15.24 -20.88 -8.88
C ILE A 529 -15.68 -20.48 -10.29
N GLY A 530 -15.90 -19.19 -10.56
CA GLY A 530 -16.33 -18.73 -11.89
C GLY A 530 -15.33 -19.11 -13.00
N LEU A 531 -14.03 -18.97 -12.73
CA LEU A 531 -12.96 -19.36 -13.65
C LEU A 531 -12.97 -20.88 -13.90
N THR A 532 -13.03 -21.68 -12.83
CA THR A 532 -12.98 -23.15 -12.95
C THR A 532 -14.24 -23.74 -13.59
N THR A 533 -15.42 -23.16 -13.36
CA THR A 533 -16.65 -23.53 -14.07
C THR A 533 -16.53 -23.28 -15.58
N LEU A 534 -15.94 -22.16 -16.00
CA LEU A 534 -15.68 -21.90 -17.42
C LEU A 534 -14.71 -22.94 -18.02
N ILE A 535 -13.67 -23.28 -17.26
CA ILE A 535 -12.69 -24.30 -17.65
C ILE A 535 -13.36 -25.68 -17.75
N ASP A 536 -14.26 -26.03 -16.85
CA ASP A 536 -14.98 -27.30 -16.87
C ASP A 536 -15.78 -27.47 -18.17
N VAL A 537 -16.54 -26.43 -18.56
CA VAL A 537 -17.26 -26.42 -19.86
C VAL A 537 -16.28 -26.63 -21.03
N VAL A 538 -15.12 -25.98 -21.02
CA VAL A 538 -14.11 -26.17 -22.06
C VAL A 538 -13.61 -27.62 -22.08
N VAL A 539 -13.29 -28.20 -20.92
CA VAL A 539 -12.78 -29.57 -20.81
C VAL A 539 -13.82 -30.59 -21.29
N VAL A 540 -15.07 -30.46 -20.87
CA VAL A 540 -16.14 -31.40 -21.25
C VAL A 540 -16.35 -31.42 -22.77
N PHE A 541 -16.36 -30.25 -23.42
CA PHE A 541 -16.61 -30.10 -24.85
C PHE A 541 -15.40 -30.44 -25.73
N PHE A 542 -14.20 -29.98 -25.34
CA PHE A 542 -13.00 -30.09 -26.18
C PHE A 542 -12.11 -31.27 -25.83
N PHE A 543 -12.25 -31.85 -24.64
CA PHE A 543 -11.48 -33.01 -24.20
C PHE A 543 -12.37 -34.25 -23.98
N THR A 544 -13.31 -34.20 -23.04
CA THR A 544 -14.05 -35.39 -22.58
C THR A 544 -14.89 -36.01 -23.69
N LYS A 545 -15.72 -35.23 -24.39
CA LYS A 545 -16.54 -35.77 -25.50
C LYS A 545 -15.68 -36.32 -26.65
N PRO A 546 -14.68 -35.59 -27.18
CA PRO A 546 -13.79 -36.12 -28.21
C PRO A 546 -13.03 -37.38 -27.79
N MET A 547 -12.54 -37.43 -26.55
CA MET A 547 -11.81 -38.58 -26.02
C MET A 547 -12.70 -39.83 -25.94
N VAL A 548 -13.91 -39.72 -25.39
CA VAL A 548 -14.88 -40.82 -25.35
C VAL A 548 -15.26 -41.28 -26.78
N THR A 549 -15.42 -40.34 -27.71
CA THR A 549 -15.73 -40.64 -29.12
C THR A 549 -14.59 -41.42 -29.79
N LEU A 550 -13.33 -41.10 -29.46
CA LEU A 550 -12.16 -41.82 -29.97
C LEU A 550 -12.04 -43.23 -29.36
N LEU A 551 -12.23 -43.34 -28.03
CA LEU A 551 -12.16 -44.60 -27.31
C LEU A 551 -13.27 -45.57 -27.75
N ALA A 552 -14.47 -45.07 -28.07
CA ALA A 552 -15.56 -45.85 -28.64
C ALA A 552 -15.23 -46.50 -30.00
N ARG A 553 -14.15 -46.05 -30.68
CA ARG A 553 -13.65 -46.66 -31.92
C ARG A 553 -12.64 -47.78 -31.67
N ARG A 554 -11.99 -47.82 -30.49
CA ARG A 554 -11.03 -48.88 -30.13
C ARG A 554 -11.73 -50.20 -29.81
N ARG A 555 -11.14 -51.32 -30.24
CA ARG A 555 -11.68 -52.68 -30.05
C ARG A 555 -11.94 -53.04 -28.58
N PHE A 556 -11.14 -52.51 -27.64
CA PHE A 556 -11.28 -52.77 -26.20
C PHE A 556 -12.62 -52.26 -25.62
N PHE A 557 -13.02 -51.03 -25.97
CA PHE A 557 -14.29 -50.45 -25.53
C PHE A 557 -15.46 -50.89 -26.42
N ALA A 558 -15.24 -50.99 -27.73
CA ALA A 558 -16.28 -51.39 -28.68
C ALA A 558 -16.80 -52.82 -28.47
N ARG A 559 -15.99 -53.72 -27.90
CA ARG A 559 -16.39 -55.09 -27.56
C ARG A 559 -16.96 -55.26 -26.14
N GLY A 560 -17.09 -54.17 -25.37
CA GLY A 560 -17.69 -54.24 -24.03
C GLY A 560 -16.89 -55.05 -23.00
N HIS A 561 -15.55 -54.95 -23.01
CA HIS A 561 -14.71 -55.73 -22.08
C HIS A 561 -15.10 -55.48 -20.61
N ARG A 562 -15.04 -56.50 -19.74
CA ARG A 562 -15.46 -56.43 -18.31
C ARG A 562 -14.81 -55.28 -17.52
N TRP A 563 -13.61 -54.85 -17.94
CA TRP A 563 -12.83 -53.79 -17.31
C TRP A 563 -13.05 -52.41 -17.95
N SER A 564 -13.76 -52.34 -19.07
CA SER A 564 -14.05 -51.08 -19.76
C SER A 564 -15.08 -50.21 -19.02
N GLY A 565 -15.87 -50.80 -18.11
CA GLY A 565 -17.03 -50.15 -17.48
C GLY A 565 -18.28 -50.10 -18.38
N LEU A 566 -18.19 -50.64 -19.60
CA LEU A 566 -19.21 -50.56 -20.65
C LEU A 566 -19.71 -51.95 -21.11
N ASP A 567 -19.62 -52.95 -20.25
CA ASP A 567 -20.04 -54.33 -20.53
C ASP A 567 -21.58 -54.44 -20.61
N PRO A 568 -22.16 -54.73 -21.79
CA PRO A 568 -23.62 -54.77 -22.00
C PRO A 568 -24.32 -55.81 -21.12
N ASP A 569 -23.68 -56.96 -20.88
CA ASP A 569 -24.28 -58.07 -20.15
C ASP A 569 -24.37 -57.79 -18.65
N ARG A 570 -23.39 -57.04 -18.10
CA ARG A 570 -23.44 -56.53 -16.72
C ARG A 570 -24.43 -55.39 -16.55
N LEU A 571 -24.58 -54.53 -17.56
CA LEU A 571 -25.49 -53.39 -17.53
C LEU A 571 -26.96 -53.82 -17.71
N ARG A 572 -27.25 -54.93 -18.41
CA ARG A 572 -28.62 -55.46 -18.59
C ARG A 572 -29.13 -56.27 -17.40
N LYS A 573 -28.27 -56.96 -16.66
CA LYS A 573 -28.64 -57.77 -15.48
C LYS A 573 -29.23 -56.97 -14.31
N SER A 574 -29.20 -55.64 -14.34
CA SER A 574 -29.71 -54.77 -13.26
C SER A 574 -31.20 -54.45 -13.36
N ARG A 575 -31.92 -54.98 -14.36
CA ARG A 575 -33.39 -54.82 -14.46
C ARG A 575 -34.09 -56.08 -13.92
N PRO A 576 -34.97 -55.99 -12.92
CA PRO A 576 -35.95 -57.06 -12.69
C PRO A 576 -36.76 -57.23 -13.98
N ALA A 577 -37.00 -58.47 -14.40
CA ALA A 577 -37.84 -58.73 -15.55
C ALA A 577 -39.22 -58.06 -15.31
N PRO A 578 -39.82 -57.40 -16.33
CA PRO A 578 -41.20 -56.96 -16.20
C PRO A 578 -42.05 -58.21 -15.92
N SER A 579 -42.72 -58.23 -14.77
CA SER A 579 -43.71 -59.25 -14.45
C SER A 579 -44.76 -59.19 -15.55
N LEU A 580 -44.85 -60.24 -16.35
CA LEU A 580 -46.03 -60.50 -17.16
C LEU A 580 -47.17 -60.71 -16.15
N ALA A 581 -47.96 -59.66 -15.92
CA ALA A 581 -49.27 -59.84 -15.33
C ALA A 581 -50.10 -60.59 -16.38
N GLU A 582 -50.40 -61.85 -16.08
CA GLU A 582 -51.43 -62.63 -16.75
C GLU A 582 -52.74 -61.84 -16.70
N GLU A 583 -53.22 -61.39 -17.87
CA GLU A 583 -54.65 -61.15 -18.07
C GLU A 583 -55.32 -62.52 -18.14
N SER A 584 -56.11 -62.83 -17.11
CA SER A 584 -57.18 -63.82 -17.12
C SER A 584 -58.46 -63.15 -16.67
#